data_AF-A0A2D4G6U9-F1
#
_entry.id   AF-A0A2D4G6U9-F1
#
_cell.length_a   1.000
_cell.length_b   1.000
_cell.length_c   1.000
_cell.angle_alpha   90.00
_cell.angle_beta   90.00
_cell.angle_gamma   90.00
#
_symmetry.space_group_name_H-M   'P 1'
#
loop_
_entity.id
_entity.type
_entity.pdbx_description
1 polymer ?
#
loop_
_entity_poly.entity_id
_entity_poly.type
_entity_poly.pdbx_seq_one_letter_code
_entity_poly.pdbx_strand_id
1 'polypeptide(L)'
;PKRIKWKGQKKRLKWTLSNLILKEKEFINNLEKELIFFFKENERGETSLQNVWDIMKTYTRGVIITYTRRRNIKKRQTQQTLEQEHKKLEKDLQRYPQHKNIKNQMDIIKHKIGIMEKKTGAKDWSG
;
A
#
# COMPACT_ATOMS: atom_id res chain seq x y z
N PRO A 1 -11.98 37.24 -15.31
CA PRO A 1 -12.18 36.72 -13.93
C PRO A 1 -10.85 36.64 -13.15
N LYS A 2 -10.68 37.46 -12.09
CA LYS A 2 -9.46 37.46 -11.26
C LYS A 2 -9.46 36.23 -10.33
N ARG A 3 -8.42 35.38 -10.42
CA ARG A 3 -8.21 34.23 -9.52
C ARG A 3 -7.63 34.71 -8.20
N ILE A 4 -8.46 34.80 -7.17
CA ILE A 4 -8.04 35.08 -5.79
C ILE A 4 -7.36 33.81 -5.24
N LYS A 5 -6.05 33.87 -5.01
CA LYS A 5 -5.30 32.80 -4.32
C LYS A 5 -5.12 33.20 -2.85
N TRP A 6 -5.82 32.52 -1.96
CA TRP A 6 -5.68 32.71 -0.51
C TRP A 6 -4.35 32.08 -0.02
N LYS A 7 -3.42 32.91 0.47
CA LYS A 7 -2.18 32.45 1.11
C LYS A 7 -2.53 31.84 2.48
N GLY A 8 -2.59 30.51 2.56
CA GLY A 8 -2.85 29.79 3.82
C GLY A 8 -3.76 28.55 3.71
N GLN A 9 -4.38 28.30 2.55
CA GLN A 9 -5.12 27.04 2.37
C GLN A 9 -4.14 25.85 2.37
N LYS A 10 -4.23 25.00 3.40
CA LYS A 10 -3.67 23.64 3.34
C LYS A 10 -4.22 22.98 2.08
N LYS A 11 -3.32 22.54 1.19
CA LYS A 11 -3.71 21.75 0.01
C LYS A 11 -4.58 20.59 0.50
N ARG A 12 -5.83 20.53 0.04
CA ARG A 12 -6.67 19.35 0.29
C ARG A 12 -5.94 18.17 -0.34
N LEU A 13 -5.48 17.22 0.48
CA LEU A 13 -4.86 16.00 -0.01
C LEU A 13 -5.94 15.24 -0.77
N LYS A 14 -5.88 15.29 -2.10
CA LYS A 14 -6.75 14.51 -2.96
C LYS A 14 -6.33 13.05 -2.78
N TRP A 15 -7.27 12.23 -2.33
CA TRP A 15 -7.04 10.80 -2.29
C TRP A 15 -6.90 10.28 -3.73
N THR A 16 -5.82 9.53 -3.97
CA THR A 16 -5.53 8.94 -5.28
C THR A 16 -5.44 7.42 -5.13
N LEU A 17 -6.20 6.73 -5.98
CA LEU A 17 -6.12 5.28 -6.11
C LEU A 17 -4.80 4.89 -6.77
N SER A 18 -4.05 3.97 -6.16
CA SER A 18 -2.83 3.45 -6.76
C SER A 18 -3.16 2.45 -7.87
N ASN A 19 -2.73 2.72 -9.10
CA ASN A 19 -2.95 1.79 -10.24
C ASN A 19 -2.29 0.42 -10.04
N LEU A 20 -1.33 0.30 -9.12
CA LEU A 20 -0.66 -0.97 -8.83
C LEU A 20 -1.59 -1.97 -8.14
N ILE A 21 -2.47 -1.52 -7.24
CA ILE A 21 -3.38 -2.43 -6.53
C ILE A 21 -4.44 -2.99 -7.48
N LEU A 22 -4.77 -2.26 -8.54
CA LEU A 22 -5.67 -2.74 -9.59
C LEU A 22 -5.08 -3.88 -10.43
N LYS A 23 -3.76 -4.11 -10.37
CA LYS A 23 -3.10 -5.24 -11.04
C LYS A 23 -2.94 -6.46 -10.12
N GLU A 24 -3.26 -6.32 -8.83
CA GLU A 24 -3.11 -7.40 -7.86
C GLU A 24 -4.34 -8.31 -7.91
N LYS A 25 -4.16 -9.58 -8.32
CA LYS A 25 -5.25 -10.56 -8.42
C LYS A 25 -6.03 -10.74 -7.12
N GLU A 26 -5.32 -10.72 -5.98
CA GLU A 26 -5.93 -10.81 -4.64
C GLU A 26 -6.90 -9.65 -4.39
N PHE A 27 -6.52 -8.44 -4.78
CA PHE A 27 -7.37 -7.26 -4.64
C PHE A 27 -8.62 -7.36 -5.51
N ILE A 28 -8.46 -7.75 -6.78
CA ILE A 28 -9.59 -7.91 -7.72
C ILE A 28 -10.60 -8.92 -7.17
N ASN A 29 -10.14 -10.12 -6.81
CA ASN A 29 -11.00 -11.17 -6.26
C ASN A 29 -11.68 -10.74 -4.96
N ASN A 30 -10.98 -9.99 -4.09
CA ASN A 30 -11.60 -9.45 -2.88
C ASN A 30 -12.69 -8.43 -3.23
N LEU A 31 -12.41 -7.50 -4.15
CA LEU A 31 -13.37 -6.49 -4.55
C LEU A 31 -14.61 -7.09 -5.22
N GLU A 32 -14.44 -8.09 -6.08
CA GLU A 32 -15.54 -8.84 -6.69
C GLU A 32 -16.45 -9.45 -5.62
N LYS A 33 -15.89 -10.14 -4.64
CA LYS A 33 -16.66 -10.74 -3.53
C LYS A 33 -17.42 -9.69 -2.71
N GLU A 34 -16.77 -8.58 -2.40
CA GLU A 34 -17.36 -7.47 -1.66
C GLU A 34 -18.52 -6.82 -2.42
N LEU A 35 -18.38 -6.65 -3.74
CA LEU A 35 -19.44 -6.10 -4.58
C LEU A 35 -20.62 -7.07 -4.75
N ILE A 36 -20.35 -8.37 -4.95
CA ILE A 36 -21.41 -9.40 -4.99
C ILE A 36 -22.20 -9.39 -3.68
N PHE A 37 -21.51 -9.33 -2.55
CA PHE A 37 -22.16 -9.21 -1.23
C PHE A 37 -22.99 -7.93 -1.12
N PHE A 38 -22.43 -6.79 -1.55
CA PHE A 38 -23.12 -5.51 -1.54
C PHE A 38 -24.44 -5.56 -2.32
N PHE A 39 -24.42 -6.03 -3.57
CA PHE A 39 -25.63 -6.08 -4.40
C PHE A 39 -26.67 -7.05 -3.83
N LYS A 40 -26.24 -8.23 -3.36
CA LYS A 40 -27.13 -9.20 -2.72
C LYS A 40 -27.93 -8.59 -1.55
N GLU A 41 -27.31 -7.73 -0.75
CA GLU A 41 -27.97 -7.12 0.42
C GLU A 41 -28.78 -5.86 0.09
N ASN A 42 -28.38 -5.11 -0.93
CA ASN A 42 -28.91 -3.76 -1.21
C ASN A 42 -29.88 -3.69 -2.40
N GLU A 43 -30.03 -4.76 -3.19
CA GLU A 43 -30.95 -4.82 -4.33
C GLU A 43 -32.41 -5.12 -3.90
N ARG A 44 -32.85 -4.50 -2.79
CA ARG A 44 -34.25 -4.53 -2.36
C ARG A 44 -34.93 -3.35 -3.04
N GLY A 45 -35.96 -3.59 -3.86
CA GLY A 45 -36.59 -2.63 -4.79
C GLY A 45 -37.16 -1.33 -4.20
N GLU A 46 -36.94 -1.06 -2.92
CA GLU A 46 -37.29 0.16 -2.21
C GLU A 46 -36.26 1.30 -2.38
N THR A 47 -35.02 0.96 -2.75
CA THR A 47 -33.95 1.96 -2.91
C THR A 47 -33.83 2.45 -4.35
N SER A 48 -33.70 3.76 -4.54
CA SER A 48 -33.48 4.32 -5.88
C SER A 48 -32.13 3.86 -6.45
N LEU A 49 -32.07 3.62 -7.76
CA LEU A 49 -30.84 3.19 -8.44
C LEU A 49 -29.67 4.17 -8.20
N GLN A 50 -29.97 5.46 -8.12
CA GLN A 50 -28.98 6.49 -7.84
C GLN A 50 -28.38 6.34 -6.44
N ASN A 51 -29.20 6.06 -5.44
CA ASN A 51 -28.73 5.82 -4.07
C ASN A 51 -27.86 4.57 -4.01
N VAL A 52 -28.28 3.48 -4.66
CA VAL A 52 -27.47 2.24 -4.73
C VAL A 52 -26.10 2.52 -5.35
N TRP A 53 -26.05 3.29 -6.44
CA TRP A 53 -24.80 3.68 -7.09
C TRP A 53 -23.89 4.53 -6.18
N ASP A 54 -24.47 5.51 -5.47
CA ASP A 54 -23.71 6.39 -4.56
C ASP A 54 -23.17 5.66 -3.33
N ILE A 55 -23.96 4.75 -2.77
CA ILE A 55 -23.54 3.89 -1.65
C ILE A 55 -22.45 2.94 -2.11
N MET A 56 -22.61 2.26 -3.26
CA MET A 56 -21.59 1.36 -3.81
C MET A 56 -20.25 2.07 -3.99
N LYS A 57 -20.23 3.28 -4.57
CA LYS A 57 -18.99 4.06 -4.73
C LYS A 57 -18.34 4.36 -3.38
N THR A 58 -19.13 4.66 -2.37
CA THR A 58 -18.64 4.97 -1.01
C THR A 58 -18.08 3.72 -0.35
N TYR A 59 -18.81 2.61 -0.45
CA TYR A 59 -18.40 1.29 0.04
C TYR A 59 -17.09 0.82 -0.59
N THR A 60 -17.02 0.85 -1.92
CA THR A 60 -15.84 0.47 -2.71
C THR A 60 -14.61 1.27 -2.30
N ARG A 61 -14.75 2.59 -2.07
CA ARG A 61 -13.65 3.43 -1.56
C ARG A 61 -13.18 2.96 -0.19
N GLY A 62 -14.10 2.62 0.72
CA GLY A 62 -13.77 2.08 2.04
C GLY A 62 -12.97 0.77 1.96
N VAL A 63 -13.38 -0.14 1.08
CA VAL A 63 -12.68 -1.41 0.81
C VAL A 63 -11.26 -1.15 0.32
N ILE A 64 -11.10 -0.27 -0.67
CA ILE A 64 -9.79 0.08 -1.23
C ILE A 64 -8.85 0.67 -0.17
N ILE A 65 -9.35 1.63 0.63
CA ILE A 65 -8.56 2.30 1.66
C ILE A 65 -8.08 1.28 2.69
N THR A 66 -8.99 0.40 3.14
CA THR A 66 -8.69 -0.66 4.11
C THR A 66 -7.66 -1.65 3.56
N TYR A 67 -7.84 -2.12 2.32
CA TYR A 67 -6.89 -3.01 1.65
C TYR A 67 -5.50 -2.37 1.54
N THR A 68 -5.44 -1.12 1.05
CA THR A 68 -4.19 -0.39 0.88
C THR A 68 -3.48 -0.18 2.21
N ARG A 69 -4.22 0.14 3.27
CA ARG A 69 -3.67 0.26 4.63
C ARG A 69 -3.05 -1.06 5.10
N ARG A 70 -3.79 -2.17 5.02
CA ARG A 70 -3.30 -3.51 5.42
C ARG A 70 -2.04 -3.90 4.65
N ARG A 71 -2.05 -3.70 3.32
CA ARG A 71 -0.89 -3.94 2.43
C ARG A 71 0.33 -3.12 2.85
N ASN A 72 0.15 -1.84 3.14
CA ASN A 72 1.26 -0.97 3.55
C ASN A 72 1.82 -1.36 4.92
N ILE A 73 0.97 -1.78 5.86
CA ILE A 73 1.41 -2.30 7.16
C ILE A 73 2.27 -3.55 6.98
N LYS A 74 1.79 -4.55 6.22
CA LYS A 74 2.54 -5.78 5.93
C LYS A 74 3.92 -5.46 5.32
N LYS A 75 3.97 -4.55 4.34
CA LYS A 75 5.23 -4.12 3.71
C LYS A 75 6.20 -3.50 4.72
N ARG A 76 5.71 -2.62 5.59
CA ARG A 76 6.54 -2.00 6.64
C ARG A 76 7.07 -3.04 7.63
N GLN A 77 6.24 -4.01 8.01
CA GLN A 77 6.67 -5.11 8.89
C GLN A 77 7.78 -5.93 8.24
N THR A 78 7.62 -6.35 6.98
CA THR A 78 8.67 -7.08 6.26
C THR A 78 9.97 -6.27 6.17
N GLN A 79 9.87 -4.97 5.90
CA GLN A 79 11.04 -4.08 5.85
C GLN A 79 11.75 -4.00 7.21
N GLN A 80 10.99 -3.81 8.29
CA GLN A 80 11.53 -3.77 9.65
C GLN A 80 12.22 -5.08 10.03
N THR A 81 11.67 -6.24 9.65
CA THR A 81 12.31 -7.53 9.89
C THR A 81 13.64 -7.64 9.15
N LEU A 82 13.69 -7.27 7.87
CA LEU A 82 14.94 -7.30 7.08
C LEU A 82 16.01 -6.36 7.65
N GLU A 83 15.63 -5.18 8.11
CA GLU A 83 16.54 -4.22 8.76
C GLU A 83 17.09 -4.75 10.09
N GLN A 84 16.25 -5.42 10.89
CA GLN A 84 16.68 -6.07 12.13
C GLN A 84 17.64 -7.23 11.86
N GLU A 85 17.36 -8.06 10.85
CA GLU A 85 18.25 -9.14 10.42
C GLU A 85 19.60 -8.59 9.94
N HIS A 86 19.60 -7.55 9.10
CA HIS A 86 20.83 -6.90 8.64
C HIS A 86 21.66 -6.37 9.83
N LYS A 87 21.03 -5.69 10.78
CA LYS A 87 21.70 -5.16 11.98
C LYS A 87 22.27 -6.27 12.87
N LYS A 88 21.62 -7.42 12.93
CA LYS A 88 22.13 -8.59 13.66
C LYS A 88 23.38 -9.15 12.97
N LEU A 89 23.32 -9.37 11.66
CA LEU A 89 24.47 -9.86 10.89
C LEU A 89 25.67 -8.90 10.96
N GLU A 90 25.43 -7.60 10.99
CA GLU A 90 26.47 -6.59 11.16
C GLU A 90 27.18 -6.72 12.52
N LYS A 91 26.43 -6.92 13.61
CA LYS A 91 26.99 -7.19 14.95
C LYS A 91 27.77 -8.50 15.00
N ASP A 92 27.27 -9.53 14.35
CA ASP A 92 27.92 -10.84 14.32
C ASP A 92 29.22 -10.77 13.49
N LEU A 93 29.24 -10.02 12.38
CA LEU A 93 30.43 -9.79 11.57
C LEU A 93 31.51 -8.99 12.32
N GLN A 94 31.10 -8.01 13.15
CA GLN A 94 32.04 -7.28 14.02
C GLN A 94 32.74 -8.21 15.03
N ARG A 95 32.04 -9.24 15.52
CA ARG A 95 32.59 -10.24 16.45
C ARG A 95 33.42 -11.31 15.75
N TYR A 96 33.06 -11.65 14.51
CA TYR A 96 33.62 -12.78 13.78
C TYR A 96 34.02 -12.38 12.33
N PRO A 97 35.05 -11.54 12.16
CA PRO A 97 35.38 -10.93 10.86
C PRO A 97 35.81 -11.93 9.77
N GLN A 98 36.33 -13.10 10.15
CA GLN A 98 36.72 -14.16 9.22
C GLN A 98 35.54 -14.94 8.60
N HIS A 99 34.31 -14.75 9.08
CA HIS A 99 33.13 -15.49 8.62
C HIS A 99 32.57 -14.92 7.31
N LYS A 100 33.16 -15.33 6.19
CA LYS A 100 32.73 -14.94 4.83
C LYS A 100 31.26 -15.26 4.53
N ASN A 101 30.69 -16.29 5.17
CA ASN A 101 29.28 -16.64 5.06
C ASN A 101 28.35 -15.55 5.64
N ILE A 102 28.69 -14.95 6.79
CA ILE A 102 27.92 -13.87 7.41
C ILE A 102 27.92 -12.62 6.52
N LYS A 103 29.08 -12.29 5.94
CA LYS A 103 29.22 -11.18 4.99
C LYS A 103 28.35 -11.38 3.74
N ASN A 104 28.41 -12.57 3.13
CA ASN A 104 27.59 -12.89 1.95
C ASN A 104 26.09 -12.78 2.24
N GLN A 105 25.63 -13.25 3.41
CA GLN A 105 24.23 -13.13 3.82
C GLN A 105 23.82 -11.66 4.03
N MET A 106 24.69 -10.84 4.63
CA MET A 106 24.44 -9.41 4.82
C MET A 106 24.29 -8.67 3.50
N ASP A 107 25.16 -8.95 2.52
CA ASP A 107 25.11 -8.35 1.19
C ASP A 107 23.83 -8.74 0.43
N ILE A 108 23.37 -9.99 0.56
CA ILE A 108 22.10 -10.45 0.00
C ILE A 108 20.91 -9.68 0.62
N ILE A 109 20.89 -9.52 1.96
CA ILE A 109 19.80 -8.80 2.64
C ILE A 109 19.81 -7.32 2.24
N LYS A 110 20.99 -6.69 2.18
CA LYS A 110 21.14 -5.30 1.73
C LYS A 110 20.63 -5.10 0.30
N HIS A 111 20.93 -6.04 -0.60
CA HIS A 111 20.40 -6.02 -1.96
C HIS A 111 18.87 -6.15 -2.00
N LYS A 112 18.30 -7.05 -1.18
CA LYS A 112 16.84 -7.23 -1.06
C LYS A 112 16.15 -5.95 -0.57
N ILE A 113 16.72 -5.26 0.42
CA ILE A 113 16.22 -3.96 0.90
C ILE A 113 16.21 -2.94 -0.24
N GLY A 114 17.30 -2.81 -1.00
CA GLY A 114 17.37 -1.88 -2.13
C GLY A 114 16.35 -2.16 -3.24
N ILE A 115 16.04 -3.43 -3.52
CA ILE A 115 14.97 -3.79 -4.47
C ILE A 115 13.59 -3.34 -3.94
N MET A 116 13.34 -3.52 -2.64
CA MET A 116 12.09 -3.15 -1.99
C MET A 116 11.88 -1.63 -1.98
N GLU A 117 12.94 -0.86 -1.76
CA GLU A 117 12.93 0.60 -1.83
C GLU A 117 12.62 1.09 -3.25
N LYS A 118 13.29 0.56 -4.28
CA LYS A 118 13.02 0.96 -5.69
C LYS A 118 11.58 0.68 -6.12
N LYS A 119 11.02 -0.47 -5.70
CA LYS A 119 9.60 -0.80 -5.91
C LYS A 119 8.64 0.15 -5.17
N THR A 120 9.14 0.85 -4.16
CA THR A 120 8.36 1.79 -3.34
C THR A 120 8.53 3.24 -3.82
N GLY A 121 9.75 3.68 -4.14
CA GLY A 121 10.10 5.04 -4.57
C GLY A 121 9.67 5.41 -6.00
N ALA A 122 9.35 4.42 -6.84
CA ALA A 122 8.64 4.67 -8.12
C ALA A 122 7.23 5.28 -7.92
N LYS A 123 6.77 5.48 -6.68
CA LYS A 123 5.48 6.12 -6.34
C LYS A 123 5.54 7.63 -6.16
N ASP A 124 6.71 8.23 -5.93
CA ASP A 124 6.78 9.62 -5.44
C ASP A 124 7.02 10.67 -6.55
N TRP A 125 7.33 10.25 -7.78
CA TRP A 125 7.61 11.15 -8.92
C TRP A 125 6.41 11.47 -9.82
N SER A 126 5.21 11.06 -9.43
CA SER A 126 3.96 11.32 -10.17
C SER A 126 2.96 12.13 -9.34
N GLY A 127 3.43 13.27 -8.81
CA GLY A 127 2.65 14.24 -8.04
C GLY A 127 2.80 15.65 -8.59
#